data_AF-A0A6L6FFB0-F1
#
_entry.id   AF-A0A6L6FFB0-F1
#
_cell.length_a   1.000
_cell.length_b   1.000
_cell.length_c   1.000
_cell.angle_alpha   90.00
_cell.angle_beta   90.00
_cell.angle_gamma   90.00
#
_symmetry.space_group_name_H-M   'P 1'
#
loop_
_entity.id
_entity.type
_entity.pdbx_description
1 polymer ?
#
loop_
_entity_poly.entity_id
_entity_poly.type
_entity_poly.pdbx_seq_one_letter_code
_entity_poly.pdbx_strand_id
1 'polypeptide(L)'
;MIFINRNNKFPFDFSFDVSKLQINIDSLINISFDKLNALVDCLNQYGFTIVDFGENKIQLDEFLHLKFLFGNPKSHPRADSNGVVPINSFNPLKGHLDSTNSEHLLHTDGSFSSSPGNILALQCNIASKVGGLSIIASAQAAYIHIKEKFPDTYHLVHSK
;
A
#
# COMPACT_ATOMS: atom_id res chain seq x y z
N MET A 1 18.56 -10.11 -1.77
CA MET A 1 17.12 -10.45 -1.95
C MET A 1 16.37 -9.79 -0.80
N ILE A 2 15.43 -8.89 -1.08
CA ILE A 2 14.63 -8.23 -0.05
C ILE A 2 13.61 -9.24 0.47
N PHE A 3 13.60 -9.46 1.79
CA PHE A 3 12.64 -10.33 2.44
C PHE A 3 11.49 -9.51 3.01
N ILE A 4 10.27 -9.81 2.57
CA ILE A 4 9.05 -9.21 3.10
C ILE A 4 8.31 -10.24 3.93
N ASN A 5 8.38 -10.09 5.25
CA ASN A 5 7.64 -10.90 6.22
C ASN A 5 6.15 -10.58 6.10
N ARG A 6 5.28 -11.60 6.10
CA ARG A 6 3.81 -11.43 6.04
C ARG A 6 3.12 -11.62 7.38
N ASN A 7 3.82 -12.17 8.36
CA ASN A 7 3.23 -12.58 9.63
C ASN A 7 3.50 -11.54 10.70
N ASN A 8 2.55 -11.41 11.64
CA ASN A 8 2.70 -10.66 12.89
C ASN A 8 3.11 -9.20 12.70
N LYS A 9 2.40 -8.47 11.85
CA LYS A 9 2.53 -7.01 11.75
C LYS A 9 2.15 -6.36 13.07
N PHE A 10 2.82 -5.28 13.44
CA PHE A 10 2.47 -4.49 14.59
C PHE A 10 1.05 -3.92 14.38
N PRO A 11 0.09 -4.23 15.29
CA PRO A 11 -1.25 -3.68 15.18
C PRO A 11 -1.24 -2.18 15.49
N PHE A 12 -2.03 -1.40 14.75
CA PHE A 12 -2.16 0.04 14.95
C PHE A 12 -3.61 0.48 14.81
N ASP A 13 -3.94 1.61 15.43
CA ASP A 13 -5.25 2.25 15.37
C ASP A 13 -5.11 3.75 15.04
N PHE A 14 -6.17 4.53 15.23
CA PHE A 14 -6.20 5.96 14.93
C PHE A 14 -5.22 6.81 15.77
N SER A 15 -4.72 6.28 16.88
CA SER A 15 -3.74 6.96 17.74
C SER A 15 -2.30 6.80 17.27
N PHE A 16 -2.08 5.97 16.25
CA PHE A 16 -0.74 5.67 15.74
C PHE A 16 -0.10 6.88 15.06
N ASP A 17 1.13 7.18 15.48
CA ASP A 17 1.93 8.25 14.90
C ASP A 17 2.51 7.83 13.54
N VAL A 18 1.86 8.27 12.47
CA VAL A 18 2.20 7.95 11.08
C VAL A 18 3.59 8.48 10.68
N SER A 19 4.12 9.51 11.37
CA SER A 19 5.45 10.05 11.07
C SER A 19 6.57 9.01 11.26
N LYS A 20 6.33 7.99 12.09
CA LYS A 20 7.25 6.86 12.29
C LYS A 20 7.43 5.97 11.06
N LEU A 21 6.54 6.09 10.08
CA LEU A 21 6.55 5.29 8.86
C LEU A 21 7.07 6.07 7.65
N GLN A 22 7.43 7.34 7.87
CA GLN A 22 7.93 8.23 6.85
C GLN A 22 9.44 8.08 6.72
N ILE A 23 9.89 7.79 5.51
CA ILE A 23 11.31 7.63 5.20
C ILE A 23 11.66 8.62 4.11
N ASN A 24 12.48 9.59 4.48
CA ASN A 24 13.00 10.57 3.54
C ASN A 24 14.02 9.91 2.62
N ILE A 25 13.75 9.92 1.32
CA ILE A 25 14.58 9.38 0.26
C ILE A 25 14.70 10.44 -0.83
N ASP A 26 15.93 10.79 -1.21
CA ASP A 26 16.13 11.79 -2.27
C ASP A 26 15.96 11.18 -3.67
N SER A 27 16.31 9.90 -3.83
CA SER A 27 16.17 9.16 -5.07
C SER A 27 15.96 7.67 -4.85
N LEU A 28 15.02 7.07 -5.60
CA LEU A 28 14.85 5.60 -5.61
C LEU A 28 15.94 4.89 -6.41
N ILE A 29 16.48 5.56 -7.43
CA ILE A 29 17.54 5.01 -8.29
C ILE A 29 18.85 4.91 -7.50
N ASN A 30 19.15 5.93 -6.71
CA ASN A 30 20.38 6.01 -5.89
C ASN A 30 20.09 5.85 -4.40
N ILE A 31 19.12 4.99 -4.05
CA ILE A 31 18.76 4.76 -2.65
C ILE A 31 19.97 4.17 -1.89
N SER A 32 20.31 4.79 -0.76
CA SER A 32 21.37 4.26 0.11
C SER A 32 20.91 2.97 0.79
N PHE A 33 21.87 2.12 1.15
CA PHE A 33 21.58 0.85 1.83
C PHE A 33 20.84 1.05 3.15
N ASP A 34 21.19 2.08 3.92
CA ASP A 34 20.54 2.39 5.19
C ASP A 34 19.07 2.78 5.00
N LYS A 35 18.77 3.59 3.99
CA LYS A 35 17.39 3.97 3.65
C LYS A 35 16.58 2.80 3.11
N LEU A 36 17.20 1.94 2.31
CA LEU A 36 16.56 0.73 1.81
C LEU A 36 16.22 -0.23 2.95
N ASN A 37 17.14 -0.44 3.90
CA ASN A 37 16.87 -1.28 5.07
C ASN A 37 15.76 -0.69 5.93
N ALA A 38 15.79 0.62 6.21
CA ALA A 38 14.71 1.28 6.93
C ALA A 38 13.34 1.09 6.26
N LEU A 39 13.30 1.16 4.93
CA LEU A 39 12.09 0.92 4.13
C LEU A 39 11.57 -0.50 4.31
N VAL A 40 12.46 -1.48 4.14
CA VAL A 40 12.12 -2.90 4.27
C VAL A 40 11.71 -3.24 5.70
N ASP A 41 12.39 -2.71 6.70
CA ASP A 41 12.09 -2.93 8.12
C ASP A 41 10.73 -2.33 8.48
N CYS A 42 10.42 -1.13 7.99
CA CYS A 42 9.13 -0.49 8.16
C CYS A 42 7.99 -1.31 7.53
N LEU A 43 8.16 -1.74 6.27
CA LEU A 43 7.22 -2.65 5.61
C LEU A 43 7.06 -3.96 6.37
N ASN A 44 8.15 -4.52 6.90
CA ASN A 44 8.14 -5.77 7.64
C ASN A 44 7.43 -5.64 8.99
N GLN A 45 7.61 -4.53 9.68
CA GLN A 45 7.02 -4.29 10.99
C GLN A 45 5.55 -3.90 10.88
N TYR A 46 5.18 -2.97 9.99
CA TYR A 46 3.84 -2.36 9.98
C TYR A 46 2.98 -2.76 8.78
N GLY A 47 3.58 -3.28 7.71
CA GLY A 47 2.87 -3.65 6.48
C GLY A 47 2.71 -2.53 5.47
N PHE A 48 3.12 -1.30 5.80
CA PHE A 48 3.19 -0.17 4.88
C PHE A 48 4.28 0.82 5.31
N THR A 49 4.71 1.68 4.39
CA THR A 49 5.68 2.75 4.61
C THR A 49 5.34 3.92 3.70
N ILE A 50 5.66 5.14 4.13
CA ILE A 50 5.53 6.36 3.32
C ILE A 50 6.94 6.76 2.88
N VAL A 51 7.17 6.79 1.57
CA VAL A 51 8.42 7.35 1.04
C VAL A 51 8.18 8.83 0.78
N ASP A 52 8.95 9.67 1.46
CA ASP A 52 8.90 11.12 1.29
C ASP A 52 10.11 11.59 0.48
N PHE A 53 9.86 12.29 -0.61
CA PHE A 53 10.88 12.88 -1.47
C PHE A 53 11.09 14.38 -1.18
N GLY A 54 10.50 14.88 -0.10
CA GLY A 54 10.51 16.29 0.26
C GLY A 54 9.78 17.13 -0.80
N GLU A 55 10.42 18.19 -1.25
CA GLU A 55 9.87 19.05 -2.30
C GLU A 55 9.99 18.46 -3.72
N ASN A 56 10.73 17.35 -3.86
CA ASN A 56 10.96 16.74 -5.16
C ASN A 56 9.73 15.92 -5.61
N LYS A 57 9.31 16.14 -6.85
CA LYS A 57 8.37 15.24 -7.53
C LYS A 57 9.15 14.12 -8.19
N ILE A 58 8.88 12.87 -7.78
CA ILE A 58 9.42 11.72 -8.50
C ILE A 58 8.79 11.58 -9.88
N GLN A 59 9.63 11.33 -10.88
CA GLN A 59 9.17 11.04 -12.23
C GLN A 59 8.76 9.57 -12.34
N LEU A 60 8.00 9.23 -13.38
CA LEU A 60 7.54 7.86 -13.60
C LEU A 60 8.72 6.88 -13.67
N ASP A 61 9.82 7.22 -14.35
CA ASP A 61 10.98 6.34 -14.48
C ASP A 61 11.62 6.00 -13.13
N GLU A 62 11.60 6.94 -12.19
CA GLU A 62 12.08 6.75 -10.83
C GLU A 62 11.12 5.88 -10.02
N PHE A 63 9.81 6.07 -10.17
CA PHE A 63 8.79 5.19 -9.59
C PHE A 63 8.92 3.75 -10.10
N LEU A 64 9.19 3.57 -11.39
CA LEU A 64 9.39 2.26 -12.01
C LEU A 64 10.65 1.54 -11.51
N HIS A 65 11.57 2.26 -10.86
CA HIS A 65 12.74 1.65 -10.22
C HIS A 65 12.35 0.69 -9.06
N LEU A 66 11.15 0.85 -8.49
CA LEU A 66 10.63 -0.08 -7.47
C LEU A 66 10.54 -1.53 -7.97
N LYS A 67 10.50 -1.76 -9.30
CA LYS A 67 10.55 -3.11 -9.88
C LYS A 67 11.81 -3.88 -9.49
N PHE A 68 12.93 -3.19 -9.31
CA PHE A 68 14.19 -3.81 -8.88
C PHE A 68 14.13 -4.26 -7.41
N LEU A 69 13.32 -3.59 -6.59
CA LEU A 69 13.17 -3.91 -5.18
C LEU A 69 12.11 -4.98 -4.94
N PHE A 70 10.96 -4.86 -5.60
CA PHE A 70 9.76 -5.65 -5.30
C PHE A 70 9.33 -6.62 -6.40
N GLY A 71 10.06 -6.62 -7.53
CA GLY A 71 9.77 -7.44 -8.69
C GLY A 71 8.80 -6.79 -9.67
N ASN A 72 8.42 -7.56 -10.70
CA ASN A 72 7.58 -7.05 -11.78
C ASN A 72 6.11 -6.86 -11.33
N PRO A 73 5.41 -5.83 -11.83
CA PRO A 73 4.00 -5.65 -11.56
C PRO A 73 3.17 -6.85 -12.04
N LYS A 74 2.12 -7.17 -11.30
CA LYS A 74 1.11 -8.13 -11.75
C LYS A 74 0.32 -7.51 -12.92
N SER A 75 -0.06 -8.34 -13.89
CA SER A 75 -0.92 -7.91 -15.00
C SER A 75 -2.25 -7.38 -14.46
N HIS A 76 -2.69 -6.24 -14.98
CA HIS A 76 -3.98 -5.64 -14.68
C HIS A 76 -4.63 -5.15 -15.99
N PRO A 77 -5.94 -5.38 -16.23
CA PRO A 77 -6.58 -5.02 -17.49
C PRO A 77 -6.47 -3.54 -17.87
N ARG A 78 -6.30 -2.67 -16.87
CA ARG A 78 -6.14 -1.22 -17.03
C ARG A 78 -4.70 -0.73 -16.92
N ALA A 79 -3.74 -1.63 -16.69
CA ALA A 79 -2.36 -1.21 -16.63
C ALA A 79 -1.86 -0.83 -18.03
N ASP A 80 -1.02 0.21 -18.08
CA ASP A 80 -0.26 0.54 -19.27
C ASP A 80 0.87 -0.48 -19.53
N SER A 81 1.69 -0.24 -20.55
CA SER A 81 2.85 -1.08 -20.88
C SER A 81 3.89 -1.19 -19.76
N ASN A 82 3.87 -0.28 -18.79
CA ASN A 82 4.74 -0.29 -17.63
C ASN A 82 4.16 -1.04 -16.43
N GLY A 83 2.91 -1.49 -16.50
CA GLY A 83 2.22 -2.13 -15.38
C GLY A 83 1.59 -1.12 -14.41
N VAL A 84 1.41 0.14 -14.81
CA VAL A 84 0.89 1.21 -13.96
C VAL A 84 -0.58 1.46 -14.28
N VAL A 85 -1.40 1.55 -13.24
CA VAL A 85 -2.83 1.86 -13.35
C VAL A 85 -3.06 3.29 -12.86
N PRO A 86 -3.55 4.20 -13.71
CA PRO A 86 -3.89 5.54 -13.26
C PRO A 86 -5.16 5.52 -12.41
N ILE A 87 -5.06 6.07 -11.19
CA ILE A 87 -6.18 6.29 -10.27
C ILE A 87 -6.60 7.75 -10.37
N ASN A 88 -7.67 8.04 -11.10
CA ASN A 88 -8.25 9.38 -11.23
C ASN A 88 -9.69 9.33 -11.74
N SER A 89 -10.45 10.40 -11.52
CA SER A 89 -11.83 10.51 -11.95
C SER A 89 -12.01 11.28 -13.27
N PHE A 90 -10.96 11.48 -14.07
CA PHE A 90 -11.07 12.30 -15.30
C PHE A 90 -11.89 11.59 -16.38
N ASN A 91 -11.79 10.26 -16.45
CA ASN A 91 -12.54 9.41 -17.38
C ASN A 91 -13.15 8.21 -16.63
N PRO A 92 -14.28 8.41 -15.92
CA PRO A 92 -14.89 7.36 -15.11
C PRO A 92 -15.37 6.18 -15.97
N LEU A 93 -15.06 4.96 -15.54
CA LEU A 93 -15.48 3.71 -16.15
C LEU A 93 -16.48 3.00 -15.24
N LYS A 94 -17.62 2.58 -15.81
CA LYS A 94 -18.68 1.91 -15.04
C LYS A 94 -18.14 0.62 -14.41
N GLY A 95 -18.29 0.50 -13.09
CA GLY A 95 -17.86 -0.68 -12.32
C GLY A 95 -16.39 -0.65 -11.87
N HIS A 96 -15.66 0.42 -12.13
CA HIS A 96 -14.24 0.54 -11.78
C HIS A 96 -14.01 1.60 -10.71
N LEU A 97 -13.79 1.16 -9.47
CA LEU A 97 -13.61 2.03 -8.29
C LEU A 97 -12.48 3.05 -8.51
N ASP A 98 -11.35 2.59 -9.04
CA ASP A 98 -10.15 3.38 -9.38
C ASP A 98 -10.36 4.47 -10.45
N SER A 99 -11.58 4.61 -10.98
CA SER A 99 -11.97 5.71 -11.88
C SER A 99 -13.09 6.61 -11.33
N THR A 100 -13.50 6.42 -10.08
CA THR A 100 -14.58 7.22 -9.46
C THR A 100 -14.02 8.33 -8.58
N ASN A 101 -14.85 9.32 -8.26
CA ASN A 101 -14.57 10.35 -7.26
C ASN A 101 -15.23 10.06 -5.90
N SER A 102 -15.84 8.87 -5.76
CA SER A 102 -16.48 8.44 -4.53
C SER A 102 -15.47 7.84 -3.58
N GLU A 103 -15.77 7.91 -2.28
CA GLU A 103 -14.97 7.21 -1.27
C GLU A 103 -14.99 5.69 -1.52
N HIS A 104 -13.82 5.06 -1.41
CA HIS A 104 -13.72 3.62 -1.48
C HIS A 104 -13.96 3.03 -0.10
N LEU A 105 -14.83 2.02 -0.02
CA LEU A 105 -14.93 1.20 1.19
C LEU A 105 -13.58 0.52 1.46
N LEU A 106 -13.30 0.18 2.72
CA LEU A 106 -12.10 -0.57 3.08
C LEU A 106 -12.00 -1.87 2.27
N HIS A 107 -10.87 -2.05 1.60
CA HIS A 107 -10.56 -3.23 0.80
C HIS A 107 -9.05 -3.46 0.76
N THR A 108 -8.65 -4.62 0.21
CA THR A 108 -7.29 -4.89 -0.23
C THR A 108 -7.31 -5.35 -1.68
N ASP A 109 -6.30 -4.98 -2.44
CA ASP A 109 -6.23 -5.26 -3.86
C ASP A 109 -6.03 -6.75 -4.14
N GLY A 110 -6.74 -7.25 -5.16
CA GLY A 110 -6.60 -8.62 -5.64
C GLY A 110 -7.11 -9.70 -4.68
N SER A 111 -7.91 -9.36 -3.66
CA SER A 111 -8.48 -10.32 -2.70
C SER A 111 -9.32 -11.43 -3.35
N PHE A 112 -9.83 -11.20 -4.56
CA PHE A 112 -10.56 -12.18 -5.36
C PHE A 112 -9.65 -13.12 -6.19
N SER A 113 -8.35 -12.86 -6.24
CA SER A 113 -7.37 -13.63 -7.01
C SER A 113 -6.74 -14.74 -6.17
N SER A 114 -6.47 -15.89 -6.78
CA SER A 114 -5.68 -16.97 -6.16
C SER A 114 -4.19 -16.64 -6.04
N SER A 115 -3.73 -15.58 -6.72
CA SER A 115 -2.35 -15.10 -6.67
C SER A 115 -2.32 -13.56 -6.60
N PRO A 116 -2.75 -12.98 -5.45
CA PRO A 116 -2.79 -11.54 -5.26
C PRO A 116 -1.39 -10.92 -5.33
N GLY A 117 -1.34 -9.61 -5.59
CA GLY A 117 -0.12 -8.84 -5.43
C GLY A 117 0.34 -8.85 -3.98
N ASN A 118 1.66 -8.85 -3.77
CA ASN A 118 2.22 -8.86 -2.41
C ASN A 118 2.46 -7.43 -1.89
N ILE A 119 2.71 -6.50 -2.79
CA ILE A 119 2.99 -5.09 -2.52
C ILE A 119 2.21 -4.28 -3.53
N LEU A 120 1.59 -3.22 -3.04
CA LEU A 120 1.03 -2.13 -3.83
C LEU A 120 1.91 -0.90 -3.60
N ALA A 121 2.33 -0.24 -4.67
CA ALA A 121 3.00 1.04 -4.62
C ALA A 121 2.06 2.11 -5.19
N LEU A 122 1.87 3.20 -4.46
CA LEU A 122 1.05 4.33 -4.87
C LEU A 122 1.93 5.59 -4.95
N GLN A 123 1.71 6.38 -6.00
CA GLN A 123 2.34 7.68 -6.18
C GLN A 123 1.25 8.75 -6.34
N CYS A 124 1.32 9.80 -5.53
CA CYS A 124 0.46 10.97 -5.72
C CYS A 124 1.05 11.87 -6.81
N ASN A 125 0.42 11.90 -7.99
CA ASN A 125 0.86 12.77 -9.08
C ASN A 125 0.28 14.19 -8.95
N ILE A 126 -0.99 14.27 -8.57
CA ILE A 126 -1.73 15.52 -8.38
C ILE A 126 -2.58 15.38 -7.11
N ALA A 127 -2.23 16.15 -6.07
CA ALA A 127 -3.02 16.20 -4.85
C ALA A 127 -4.36 16.92 -5.09
N SER A 128 -5.45 16.39 -4.53
CA SER A 128 -6.74 17.07 -4.55
C SER A 128 -6.71 18.30 -3.66
N LYS A 129 -7.49 19.34 -4.01
CA LYS A 129 -7.71 20.50 -3.13
C LYS A 129 -8.57 20.16 -1.91
N VAL A 130 -9.46 19.18 -2.04
CA VAL A 130 -10.38 18.72 -1.00
C VAL A 130 -10.51 17.20 -1.10
N GLY A 131 -10.32 16.50 0.03
CA GLY A 131 -10.31 15.04 0.06
C GLY A 131 -9.09 14.45 -0.64
N GLY A 132 -9.22 13.24 -1.22
CA GLY A 132 -8.13 12.53 -1.91
C GLY A 132 -7.10 11.87 -0.98
N LEU A 133 -7.45 11.71 0.30
CA LEU A 133 -6.64 10.99 1.28
C LEU A 133 -6.92 9.49 1.19
N SER A 134 -5.90 8.69 1.49
CA SER A 134 -6.04 7.25 1.69
C SER A 134 -6.18 6.93 3.17
N ILE A 135 -7.07 6.01 3.50
CA ILE A 135 -7.20 5.43 4.84
C ILE A 135 -6.56 4.04 4.82
N ILE A 136 -5.66 3.78 5.76
CA ILE A 136 -5.05 2.48 5.96
C ILE A 136 -5.56 1.90 7.28
N ALA A 137 -6.06 0.66 7.25
CA ALA A 137 -6.56 -0.04 8.42
C ALA A 137 -5.69 -1.27 8.72
N SER A 138 -5.39 -1.50 10.00
CA SER A 138 -4.65 -2.68 10.43
C SER A 138 -5.57 -3.90 10.55
N ALA A 139 -5.46 -4.83 9.61
CA ALA A 139 -6.18 -6.11 9.69
C ALA A 139 -5.78 -6.92 10.94
N GLN A 140 -4.53 -6.80 11.40
CA GLN A 140 -4.06 -7.43 12.64
C GLN A 140 -4.77 -6.85 13.86
N ALA A 141 -4.90 -5.52 13.95
CA ALA A 141 -5.61 -4.88 15.06
C ALA A 141 -7.10 -5.28 15.06
N ALA A 142 -7.74 -5.31 13.89
CA ALA A 142 -9.12 -5.78 13.74
C ALA A 142 -9.27 -7.25 14.19
N TYR A 143 -8.34 -8.13 13.80
CA TYR A 143 -8.34 -9.53 14.23
C TYR A 143 -8.20 -9.67 15.75
N ILE A 144 -7.25 -8.96 16.37
CA ILE A 144 -7.05 -8.98 17.82
C ILE A 144 -8.32 -8.52 18.54
N HIS A 145 -8.92 -7.41 18.09
CA HIS A 145 -10.15 -6.90 18.67
C HIS A 145 -11.31 -7.91 18.59
N ILE A 146 -11.50 -8.56 17.44
CA ILE A 146 -12.54 -9.59 17.27
C ILE A 146 -12.26 -10.78 18.18
N LYS A 147 -11.01 -11.24 18.26
CA LYS A 147 -10.61 -12.36 19.10
C LYS A 147 -10.86 -12.08 20.59
N GLU A 148 -10.56 -10.88 21.05
CA GLU A 148 -10.78 -10.48 22.45
C GLU A 148 -12.27 -10.31 22.77
N LYS A 149 -13.04 -9.73 21.85
CA LYS A 149 -14.46 -9.45 22.05
C LYS A 149 -15.36 -10.68 21.86
N PHE A 150 -14.94 -11.61 21.00
CA PHE A 150 -15.70 -12.81 20.64
C PHE A 150 -14.80 -14.07 20.71
N PRO A 151 -14.28 -14.41 21.90
CA PRO A 151 -13.30 -15.49 22.06
C PRO A 151 -13.82 -16.87 21.62
N ASP A 152 -15.13 -17.09 21.71
CA ASP A 152 -15.75 -18.37 21.37
C ASP A 152 -16.14 -18.52 19.90
N THR A 153 -16.02 -17.47 19.07
CA THR A 153 -16.50 -17.52 17.67
C THR A 153 -15.53 -16.95 16.66
N TYR A 154 -14.43 -16.30 17.07
CA TYR A 154 -13.46 -15.71 16.14
C TYR A 154 -12.86 -16.73 15.15
N HIS A 155 -12.79 -18.01 15.52
CA HIS A 155 -12.28 -19.09 14.66
C HIS A 155 -13.19 -19.40 13.47
N LEU A 156 -14.49 -19.04 13.54
CA LEU A 156 -15.45 -19.20 12.43
C LEU A 156 -15.21 -18.19 11.29
N VAL A 157 -14.39 -17.15 11.53
CA VAL A 157 -14.02 -16.14 10.52
C VAL A 157 -12.99 -16.69 9.52
N HIS A 158 -12.27 -17.77 9.86
CA HIS A 158 -11.26 -18.40 9.00
C HIS A 158 -11.80 -19.49 8.06
N SER A 159 -13.06 -19.90 8.22
CA SER A 159 -13.65 -21.02 7.49
C SER A 159 -14.47 -20.55 6.29
N LYS A 160 -13.82 -20.01 5.25
CA LYS A 160 -14.33 -20.00 3.86
C LYS A 160 -13.18 -20.05 2.87
#